data_AF-A0A961FBF8-F1
#
_entry.id   AF-A0A961FBF8-F1
#
_cell.length_a   1.000
_cell.length_b   1.000
_cell.length_c   1.000
_cell.angle_alpha   90.00
_cell.angle_beta   90.00
_cell.angle_gamma   90.00
#
_symmetry.space_group_name_H-M   'P 1'
#
loop_
_entity.id
_entity.type
_entity.pdbx_description
1 polymer ?
#
loop_
_entity_poly.entity_id
_entity_poly.type
_entity_poly.pdbx_seq_one_letter_code
_entity_poly.pdbx_strand_id
1 'polypeptide(L)'
;TAASLFKIPLGFYKGPGFGWTDQTLLRIGLEKRCRWWDFRVGFQYGKPPVKPSQATFNRLTLETIQTQLSFGCSYRTTPSDEVSLFVAHGVRNKLHGAESSADFGSEKGNITNIFFRIGISYGRHW
;
A
#
# COMPACT_ATOMS: atom_id res chain seq x y z
N THR A 1 26.98 29.01 7.01
CA THR A 1 26.12 29.28 5.84
C THR A 1 25.59 27.94 5.35
N ALA A 2 24.34 27.60 5.64
CA ALA A 2 23.78 26.30 5.26
C ALA A 2 23.55 26.30 3.75
N ALA A 3 24.33 25.51 3.01
CA ALA A 3 24.06 25.27 1.60
C ALA A 3 22.74 24.51 1.51
N SER A 4 21.74 25.13 0.90
CA SER A 4 20.49 24.46 0.58
C SER A 4 20.80 23.27 -0.32
N LEU A 5 20.43 22.07 0.11
CA LEU A 5 20.48 20.83 -0.68
C LEU A 5 19.74 20.97 -2.01
N PHE A 6 18.85 21.95 -2.14
CA PHE A 6 18.14 22.25 -3.37
C PHE A 6 18.48 23.65 -3.88
N LYS A 7 18.84 23.73 -5.16
CA LYS A 7 19.11 24.99 -5.89
C LYS A 7 17.88 25.91 -5.93
N ILE A 8 16.69 25.37 -5.68
CA ILE A 8 15.41 26.08 -5.55
C ILE A 8 14.68 25.50 -4.31
N PRO A 9 14.11 26.32 -3.41
CA PRO A 9 13.39 25.83 -2.23
C PRO A 9 12.21 24.91 -2.59
N LEU A 10 11.85 24.00 -1.68
CA LEU A 10 10.62 23.21 -1.80
C LEU A 10 9.40 24.13 -1.84
N GLY A 11 8.43 23.83 -2.73
CA GLY A 11 7.19 24.61 -2.86
C GLY A 11 7.29 25.89 -3.72
N PHE A 12 8.46 26.22 -4.27
CA PHE A 12 8.62 27.33 -5.21
C PHE A 12 8.10 26.95 -6.62
N TYR A 13 7.69 27.94 -7.43
CA TYR A 13 7.32 27.70 -8.83
C TYR A 13 8.50 27.05 -9.58
N LYS A 14 8.27 25.86 -10.17
CA LYS A 14 9.30 24.97 -10.78
C LYS A 14 10.38 24.44 -9.81
N GLY A 15 10.15 24.51 -8.50
CA GLY A 15 10.98 23.87 -7.48
C GLY A 15 10.76 22.35 -7.39
N PRO A 16 11.63 21.62 -6.68
CA PRO A 16 11.45 20.19 -6.46
C PRO A 16 10.18 19.92 -5.65
N GLY A 17 9.37 18.96 -6.10
CA GLY A 17 8.15 18.52 -5.44
C GLY A 17 7.98 17.01 -5.52
N PHE A 18 7.00 16.47 -4.78
CA PHE A 18 6.77 15.02 -4.72
C PHE A 18 6.39 14.39 -6.06
N GLY A 19 5.85 15.18 -7.00
CA GLY A 19 5.57 14.79 -8.39
C GLY A 19 4.63 13.60 -8.55
N TRP A 20 3.75 13.41 -7.57
CA TRP A 20 2.70 12.40 -7.60
C TRP A 20 1.78 12.60 -8.79
N THR A 21 1.44 11.50 -9.44
CA THR A 21 0.39 11.43 -10.46
C THR A 21 -0.84 10.75 -9.88
N ASP A 22 -1.97 10.88 -10.56
CA ASP A 22 -3.17 10.13 -10.22
C ASP A 22 -2.89 8.63 -10.15
N GLN A 23 -3.51 7.97 -9.17
CA GLN A 23 -3.42 6.54 -8.96
C GLN A 23 -4.79 5.91 -9.16
N THR A 24 -4.84 4.89 -10.03
CA THR A 24 -6.03 4.05 -10.21
C THR A 24 -5.81 2.69 -9.55
N LEU A 25 -6.81 2.29 -8.75
CA LEU A 25 -6.85 1.01 -8.05
C LEU A 25 -8.02 0.17 -8.58
N LEU A 26 -7.73 -1.05 -8.99
CA LEU A 26 -8.71 -2.08 -9.27
C LEU A 26 -8.85 -2.99 -8.06
N ARG A 27 -10.09 -3.23 -7.61
CA ARG A 27 -10.42 -4.15 -6.52
C ARG A 27 -11.52 -5.08 -6.96
N ILE A 28 -11.31 -6.37 -6.78
CA ILE A 28 -12.30 -7.42 -7.03
C ILE A 28 -12.38 -8.32 -5.80
N GLY A 29 -13.58 -8.85 -5.53
CA GLY A 29 -13.79 -9.72 -4.38
C GLY A 29 -14.97 -10.66 -4.59
N LEU A 30 -14.92 -11.79 -3.89
CA LEU A 30 -15.97 -12.79 -3.85
C LEU A 30 -16.33 -13.06 -2.40
N GLU A 31 -17.63 -13.16 -2.12
CA GLU A 31 -18.17 -13.62 -0.85
C GLU A 31 -18.99 -14.89 -1.07
N LYS A 32 -18.81 -15.88 -0.18
CA LYS A 32 -19.64 -17.08 -0.13
C LYS A 32 -20.18 -17.28 1.28
N ARG A 33 -21.51 -17.24 1.39
CA ARG A 33 -22.23 -17.57 2.62
C ARG A 33 -22.54 -19.06 2.69
N CYS A 34 -22.22 -19.66 3.82
CA CYS A 34 -22.49 -21.04 4.20
C CYS A 34 -23.32 -21.06 5.49
N ARG A 35 -23.69 -22.25 6.00
CA ARG A 35 -24.63 -22.36 7.12
C ARG A 35 -24.20 -21.58 8.38
N TRP A 36 -22.94 -21.71 8.77
CA TRP A 36 -22.37 -21.04 9.95
C TRP A 36 -21.17 -20.16 9.63
N TRP A 37 -20.74 -20.14 8.37
CA TRP A 37 -19.52 -19.47 7.93
C TRP A 37 -19.77 -18.59 6.74
N ASP A 38 -19.18 -17.40 6.72
CA ASP A 38 -19.15 -16.53 5.53
C ASP A 38 -17.70 -16.29 5.14
N PHE A 39 -17.32 -16.73 3.94
CA PHE A 39 -15.95 -16.63 3.44
C PHE A 39 -15.83 -15.47 2.45
N ARG A 40 -14.71 -14.75 2.52
CA ARG A 40 -14.39 -13.60 1.65
C ARG A 40 -12.99 -13.74 1.10
N VAL A 41 -12.84 -13.53 -0.19
CA VAL A 41 -11.53 -13.41 -0.86
C VAL A 41 -11.51 -12.14 -1.67
N GLY A 42 -10.36 -11.48 -1.72
CA GLY A 42 -10.17 -10.23 -2.44
C GLY A 42 -8.83 -10.15 -3.13
N PHE A 43 -8.82 -9.43 -4.25
CA PHE A 43 -7.63 -9.07 -5.01
C PHE A 43 -7.68 -7.58 -5.32
N GLN A 44 -6.57 -6.90 -5.07
CA GLN A 44 -6.39 -5.51 -5.42
C GLN A 44 -5.14 -5.37 -6.28
N TYR A 45 -5.24 -4.61 -7.35
CA TYR A 45 -4.10 -4.17 -8.16
C TYR A 45 -4.14 -2.66 -8.36
N GLY A 46 -3.01 -1.98 -8.21
CA GLY A 46 -2.89 -0.57 -8.60
C GLY A 46 -1.44 -0.13 -8.71
N LYS A 47 -1.19 0.83 -9.59
CA LYS A 47 0.17 1.36 -9.80
C LYS A 47 0.46 2.47 -8.78
N PRO A 48 1.67 2.54 -8.20
CA PRO A 48 2.02 3.61 -7.28
C PRO A 48 2.01 4.96 -8.02
N PRO A 49 1.69 6.07 -7.32
CA PRO A 49 1.55 7.41 -7.92
C PRO A 49 2.93 8.07 -8.18
N VAL A 50 4.02 7.41 -7.80
CA VAL A 50 5.38 7.95 -7.85
C VAL A 50 6.12 7.36 -9.04
N LYS A 51 6.67 8.22 -9.92
CA LYS A 51 7.53 7.78 -11.04
C LYS A 51 8.90 7.31 -10.51
N PRO A 52 9.55 6.30 -11.13
CA PRO A 52 10.86 5.81 -10.70
C PRO A 52 11.94 6.88 -10.56
N SER A 53 11.91 7.91 -11.42
CA SER A 53 12.84 9.06 -11.40
C SER A 53 12.65 10.00 -10.21
N GLN A 54 11.58 9.84 -9.43
CA GLN A 54 11.27 10.63 -8.22
C GLN A 54 11.20 9.76 -6.96
N ALA A 55 11.69 8.51 -7.05
CA ALA A 55 11.69 7.57 -5.94
C ALA A 55 12.59 8.01 -4.77
N THR A 56 13.68 8.73 -5.05
CA THR A 56 14.64 9.18 -4.04
C THR A 56 14.05 10.23 -3.08
N PHE A 57 13.20 11.13 -3.58
CA PHE A 57 12.51 12.14 -2.76
C PHE A 57 11.28 11.59 -2.01
N ASN A 58 10.71 10.47 -2.49
CA ASN A 58 9.52 9.82 -1.93
C ASN A 58 9.84 8.55 -1.10
N ARG A 59 11.10 8.34 -0.73
CA ARG A 59 11.57 7.08 -0.11
C ARG A 59 10.81 6.70 1.18
N LEU A 60 10.32 7.69 1.93
CA LEU A 60 9.53 7.48 3.16
C LEU A 60 8.03 7.26 2.92
N THR A 61 7.51 7.63 1.75
CA THR A 61 6.08 7.62 1.41
C THR A 61 5.69 6.52 0.43
N LEU A 62 6.67 5.78 -0.10
CA LEU A 62 6.48 4.75 -1.12
C LEU A 62 5.87 3.46 -0.53
N GLU A 63 4.55 3.32 -0.59
CA GLU A 63 3.91 2.00 -0.63
C GLU A 63 4.10 1.42 -2.05
N THR A 64 5.14 0.63 -2.24
CA THR A 64 5.51 0.07 -3.56
C THR A 64 4.65 -1.13 -3.97
N ILE A 65 3.69 -1.53 -3.14
CA ILE A 65 2.93 -2.77 -3.32
C ILE A 65 1.81 -2.52 -4.33
N GLN A 66 1.98 -3.09 -5.52
CA GLN A 66 0.97 -2.99 -6.57
C GLN A 66 -0.17 -3.97 -6.36
N THR A 67 0.15 -5.15 -5.83
CA THR A 67 -0.80 -6.27 -5.75
C THR A 67 -1.03 -6.66 -4.30
N GLN A 68 -2.28 -6.75 -3.89
CA GLN A 68 -2.68 -7.17 -2.54
C GLN A 68 -3.69 -8.30 -2.66
N LEU A 69 -3.48 -9.37 -1.90
CA LEU A 69 -4.43 -10.46 -1.73
C LEU A 69 -5.03 -10.36 -0.33
N SER A 70 -6.33 -10.59 -0.21
CA SER A 70 -7.01 -10.65 1.08
C SER A 70 -7.89 -11.89 1.19
N PHE A 71 -7.99 -12.40 2.42
CA PHE A 71 -8.88 -13.47 2.80
C PHE A 71 -9.53 -13.10 4.13
N GLY A 72 -10.80 -13.45 4.29
CA GLY A 72 -11.50 -13.30 5.55
C GLY A 72 -12.55 -14.38 5.72
N CYS A 73 -12.87 -14.66 6.98
CA CYS A 73 -13.97 -15.53 7.33
C CYS A 73 -14.73 -14.97 8.53
N SER A 74 -16.03 -15.20 8.53
CA SER A 74 -16.91 -14.90 9.65
C SER A 74 -17.56 -16.18 10.13
N TYR A 75 -17.60 -16.40 11.43
CA TYR A 75 -18.30 -17.49 12.09
C TYR A 75 -19.49 -16.95 12.87
N ARG A 76 -20.69 -17.43 12.54
CA ARG A 76 -21.92 -17.11 13.27
C ARG A 76 -22.09 -18.10 14.42
N THR A 77 -21.84 -17.62 15.64
CA THR A 77 -21.91 -18.44 16.87
C THR A 77 -23.37 -18.63 17.31
N THR A 78 -24.18 -17.60 17.13
CA THR A 78 -25.64 -17.62 17.31
C THR A 78 -26.29 -16.86 16.14
N PRO A 79 -27.62 -16.84 15.98
CA PRO A 79 -28.27 -15.99 14.98
C PRO A 79 -27.98 -14.50 15.13
N SER A 80 -27.57 -14.06 16.32
CA SER A 80 -27.25 -12.67 16.66
C SER A 80 -25.77 -12.40 16.85
N ASP A 81 -24.92 -13.42 17.04
CA ASP A 81 -23.49 -13.26 17.33
C ASP A 81 -22.59 -13.74 16.19
N GLU A 82 -21.62 -12.92 15.81
CA GLU A 82 -20.62 -13.23 14.78
C GLU A 82 -19.20 -12.89 15.25
N VAL A 83 -18.24 -13.76 14.92
CA VAL A 83 -16.79 -13.49 15.05
C VAL A 83 -16.18 -13.47 13.65
N SER A 84 -15.44 -12.43 13.30
CA SER A 84 -14.80 -12.30 11.98
C SER A 84 -13.29 -12.24 12.10
N LEU A 85 -12.61 -12.84 11.14
CA LEU A 85 -11.16 -12.84 10.95
C LEU A 85 -10.85 -12.30 9.55
N PHE A 86 -9.78 -11.51 9.45
CA PHE A 86 -9.27 -10.96 8.21
C PHE A 86 -7.76 -11.09 8.14
N VAL A 87 -7.25 -11.47 6.98
CA VAL A 87 -5.82 -11.46 6.65
C VAL A 87 -5.61 -10.85 5.27
N ALA A 88 -4.54 -10.07 5.10
CA ALA A 88 -4.13 -9.58 3.79
C ALA A 88 -2.61 -9.58 3.64
N HIS A 89 -2.17 -9.90 2.43
CA HIS A 89 -0.77 -10.00 2.05
C HIS A 89 -0.49 -9.16 0.80
N GLY A 90 0.52 -8.29 0.90
CA GLY A 90 1.02 -7.53 -0.23
C GLY A 90 2.06 -8.33 -1.02
N VAL A 91 1.79 -8.62 -2.29
CA VAL A 91 2.72 -9.34 -3.17
C VAL A 91 3.86 -8.39 -3.57
N ARG A 92 5.08 -8.91 -3.45
CA ARG A 92 6.33 -8.20 -3.70
C ARG A 92 6.31 -7.52 -5.07
N ASN A 93 6.53 -6.21 -5.09
CA ASN A 93 6.86 -5.48 -6.30
C ASN A 93 8.20 -4.78 -6.13
N LYS A 94 9.12 -5.07 -7.06
CA LYS A 94 10.43 -4.40 -7.13
C LYS A 94 10.28 -3.18 -8.01
N LEU A 95 10.26 -1.98 -7.41
CA LEU A 95 10.50 -0.77 -8.17
C LEU A 95 12.01 -0.60 -8.32
N HIS A 96 12.48 -0.64 -9.57
CA HIS A 96 13.86 -0.25 -9.87
C HIS A 96 13.91 1.28 -9.89
N GLY A 97 14.48 1.88 -8.85
CA GLY A 97 14.78 3.31 -8.85
C GLY A 97 15.93 3.58 -9.80
N ALA A 98 15.63 4.19 -10.95
CA ALA A 98 16.64 4.88 -11.75
C ALA A 98 16.68 6.32 -11.24
N GLU A 99 17.72 6.65 -10.48
CA GLU A 99 18.43 7.93 -10.41
C GLU A 99 19.02 8.11 -9.00
N SER A 100 20.36 8.07 -8.95
CA SER A 100 21.19 8.46 -7.80
C SER A 100 21.25 9.98 -7.74
N SER A 101 20.71 10.61 -6.70
CA SER A 101 21.03 12.02 -6.42
C SER A 101 22.16 12.10 -5.38
N ALA A 102 23.20 12.87 -5.69
CA ALA A 102 24.38 13.04 -4.84
C ALA A 102 24.05 13.59 -3.43
N ASP A 103 22.90 14.22 -3.27
CA ASP A 103 22.39 14.83 -2.05
C ASP A 103 21.70 13.87 -1.07
N PHE A 104 21.26 12.69 -1.54
CA PHE A 104 20.52 11.69 -0.74
C PHE A 104 21.26 10.34 -0.62
N GLY A 105 22.53 10.33 -0.99
CA GLY A 105 23.38 9.14 -0.99
C GLY A 105 23.26 8.33 -2.29
N SER A 106 24.41 7.94 -2.85
CA SER A 106 24.56 7.13 -4.07
C SER A 106 24.17 5.66 -3.88
N GLU A 107 23.17 5.36 -3.05
CA GLU A 107 22.68 4.02 -2.91
C GLU A 107 21.50 3.81 -3.85
N LYS A 108 21.68 2.92 -4.84
CA LYS A 108 20.59 2.32 -5.62
C LYS A 108 19.70 1.51 -4.66
N GLY A 109 18.81 2.21 -3.96
CA GLY A 109 17.93 1.63 -2.96
C GLY A 109 16.85 0.82 -3.64
N ASN A 110 17.03 -0.50 -3.72
CA ASN A 110 15.96 -1.42 -4.08
C ASN A 110 14.94 -1.45 -2.94
N ILE A 111 13.91 -0.60 -3.01
CA ILE A 111 12.84 -0.59 -2.02
C ILE A 111 11.93 -1.78 -2.31
N THR A 112 12.00 -2.79 -1.43
CA THR A 112 11.10 -3.94 -1.46
C THR A 112 10.19 -3.88 -0.25
N ASN A 113 8.93 -3.52 -0.44
CA ASN A 113 7.92 -3.59 0.61
C ASN A 113 7.15 -4.91 0.53
N ILE A 114 6.96 -5.53 1.70
CA ILE A 114 6.01 -6.61 1.94
C ILE A 114 5.24 -6.18 3.19
N PHE A 115 3.91 -6.23 3.15
CA PHE A 115 3.10 -6.10 4.35
C PHE A 115 2.30 -7.37 4.58
N PHE A 116 1.99 -7.57 5.85
CA PHE A 116 0.98 -8.51 6.32
C PHE A 116 0.02 -7.75 7.22
N ARG A 117 -1.28 -7.88 7.00
CA ARG A 117 -2.33 -7.28 7.83
C ARG A 117 -3.20 -8.40 8.38
N ILE A 118 -3.53 -8.33 9.66
CA ILE A 118 -4.43 -9.25 10.34
C ILE A 118 -5.45 -8.44 11.14
N GLY A 119 -6.69 -8.91 11.22
CA GLY A 119 -7.74 -8.30 12.01
C GLY A 119 -8.70 -9.35 12.56
N ILE A 120 -9.25 -9.07 13.73
CA ILE A 120 -10.30 -9.86 14.36
C ILE A 120 -11.40 -8.89 14.85
N SER A 121 -12.65 -9.30 14.72
CA SER A 121 -13.80 -8.52 15.19
C SER A 121 -14.90 -9.41 15.75
N TYR A 122 -15.71 -8.84 16.62
CA TYR A 122 -16.93 -9.47 17.14
C TYR A 122 -18.10 -8.52 16.90
N GLY A 123 -19.21 -9.07 16.42
CA GLY A 123 -20.45 -8.35 16.13
C GLY A 123 -21.64 -9.01 16.80
N ARG A 124 -22.54 -8.18 17.35
CA ARG A 124 -23.85 -8.58 17.87
C ARG A 124 -24.95 -7.78 17.20
N HIS A 125 -25.94 -8.48 16.65
CA HIS A 125 -27.17 -7.89 16.13
C HIS A 125 -28.23 -7.91 17.25
N TRP A 126 -28.86 -6.75 17.49
CA TRP A 126 -29.88 -6.51 18.52
C TRP A 126 -31.26 -6.40 17.88
#